data_AF-E2BLZ2-F1
#
_entry.id   AF-E2BLZ2-F1
#
_cell.length_a   1.000
_cell.length_b   1.000
_cell.length_c   1.000
_cell.angle_alpha   90.00
_cell.angle_beta   90.00
_cell.angle_gamma   90.00
#
_symmetry.space_group_name_H-M   'P 1'
#
loop_
_entity.id
_entity.type
_entity.pdbx_description
1 polymer ?
#
loop_
_entity_poly.entity_id
_entity_poly.type
_entity_poly.pdbx_seq_one_letter_code
_entity_poly.pdbx_strand_id
1 'polypeptide(L)'
;ILDQKRHHYHYYIKGIVIDYPPYSSDLAPCDFWLFPKLKLAMKGNRFGTISIIQKNSTAILKAIPADEYKKCFEKFVERFQRCIDSEGDYFE
;
A
#
# COMPACT_ATOMS: atom_id res chain seq x y z
N ILE A 1 -14.09 -6.08 27.86
CA ILE A 1 -13.06 -5.05 28.13
C ILE A 1 -11.82 -5.42 27.33
N LEU A 2 -11.82 -5.07 26.05
CA LEU A 2 -10.59 -5.00 25.27
C LEU A 2 -10.31 -3.51 25.16
N ASP A 3 -9.52 -3.01 26.11
CA ASP A 3 -8.90 -1.69 26.03
C ASP A 3 -7.86 -1.74 24.91
N GLN A 4 -8.34 -1.55 23.68
CA GLN A 4 -7.51 -1.45 22.49
C GLN A 4 -6.91 -0.05 22.48
N LYS A 5 -5.81 0.11 23.22
CA LYS A 5 -5.04 1.34 23.32
C LYS A 5 -4.81 1.94 21.92
N ARG A 6 -5.46 3.08 21.71
CA ARG A 6 -5.36 4.01 20.59
C ARG A 6 -3.91 4.40 20.32
N HIS A 7 -3.21 3.64 19.51
CA HIS A 7 -2.04 4.13 18.78
C HIS A 7 -2.54 4.58 17.40
N HIS A 8 -3.09 5.80 17.32
CA HIS A 8 -3.46 6.45 16.07
C HIS A 8 -2.17 6.76 15.29
N TYR A 9 -1.99 6.14 14.13
CA TYR A 9 -0.98 6.54 13.17
C TYR A 9 -1.64 7.48 12.16
N HIS A 10 -1.29 8.77 12.21
CA HIS A 10 -1.79 9.74 11.24
C HIS A 10 -0.98 9.65 9.94
N TYR A 11 -1.64 9.37 8.83
CA TYR A 11 -1.05 9.52 7.50
C TYR A 11 -1.44 10.87 6.90
N TYR A 12 -0.46 11.54 6.28
CA TYR A 12 -0.65 12.85 5.67
C TYR A 12 -0.79 12.71 4.15
N ILE A 13 -1.99 12.97 3.62
CA ILE A 13 -2.18 13.21 2.19
C ILE A 13 -2.45 14.70 2.01
N LYS A 14 -1.46 15.45 1.53
CA LYS A 14 -1.56 16.89 1.19
C LYS A 14 -2.27 17.74 2.28
N GLY A 15 -1.96 17.51 3.56
CA GLY A 15 -2.49 18.30 4.68
C GLY A 15 -3.85 17.86 5.23
N ILE A 16 -4.46 16.79 4.70
CA ILE A 16 -5.62 16.13 5.30
C ILE A 16 -5.11 14.99 6.19
N VAL A 17 -5.56 14.99 7.45
CA VAL A 17 -5.34 13.89 8.38
C VAL A 17 -6.39 12.82 8.11
N ILE A 18 -5.94 11.63 7.73
CA ILE A 18 -6.81 10.45 7.64
C ILE A 18 -6.52 9.60 8.87
N ASP A 19 -7.56 9.31 9.66
CA ASP A 19 -7.49 8.32 10.72
C ASP A 19 -7.30 6.94 10.09
N TYR A 20 -6.10 6.38 10.29
CA TYR A 20 -5.74 5.08 9.75
C TYR A 20 -5.81 4.03 10.85
N PRO A 21 -6.61 2.96 10.70
CA PRO A 21 -6.70 1.95 11.73
C PRO A 21 -5.38 1.17 11.82
N PRO A 22 -4.95 0.77 13.04
CA PRO A 22 -3.78 -0.07 13.19
C PRO A 22 -3.96 -1.39 12.43
N TYR A 23 -2.86 -1.95 11.91
CA TYR A 23 -2.83 -3.23 11.17
C TYR A 23 -3.65 -3.29 9.87
N SER A 24 -4.09 -2.17 9.31
CA SER A 24 -4.94 -2.15 8.12
C SER A 24 -4.15 -2.16 6.81
N SER A 25 -3.33 -3.16 6.53
CA SER A 25 -2.54 -3.19 5.27
C SER A 25 -3.40 -3.13 4.00
N ASP A 26 -4.67 -3.57 4.08
CA ASP A 26 -5.63 -3.51 2.97
C ASP A 26 -5.99 -2.09 2.54
N LEU A 27 -5.72 -1.10 3.38
CA LEU A 27 -5.95 0.31 3.08
C LEU A 27 -4.69 1.03 2.58
N ALA A 28 -3.51 0.42 2.63
CA ALA A 28 -2.25 1.08 2.30
C ALA A 28 -1.91 0.86 0.82
N PRO A 29 -1.85 1.90 -0.03
CA PRO A 29 -1.47 1.76 -1.44
C PRO A 29 -0.12 1.06 -1.66
N CYS A 30 0.81 1.23 -0.71
CA CYS A 30 2.09 0.54 -0.75
C CYS A 30 1.92 -0.98 -0.61
N ASP A 31 1.08 -1.43 0.32
CA ASP A 31 0.92 -2.84 0.68
C ASP A 31 0.03 -3.60 -0.30
N PHE A 32 -1.13 -3.05 -0.68
CA PHE A 32 -2.05 -3.76 -1.58
C PHE A 32 -1.71 -3.61 -3.07
N TRP A 33 -0.88 -2.62 -3.46
CA TRP A 33 -0.62 -2.32 -4.87
C TRP A 33 0.86 -2.22 -5.24
N LEU A 34 1.65 -1.37 -4.58
CA LEU A 34 3.03 -1.10 -5.00
C LEU A 34 3.96 -2.31 -4.77
N PHE A 35 3.99 -2.85 -3.56
CA PHE A 35 4.85 -3.97 -3.22
C PHE A 35 4.49 -5.25 -3.97
N PRO A 36 3.21 -5.60 -4.21
CA PRO A 36 2.86 -6.72 -5.09
C PRO A 36 3.46 -6.59 -6.49
N LYS A 37 3.36 -5.41 -7.13
CA LYS A 37 3.95 -5.18 -8.47
C LYS A 37 5.46 -5.34 -8.45
N LEU A 38 6.13 -4.75 -7.45
CA LEU A 38 7.58 -4.85 -7.30
C LEU A 38 8.03 -6.29 -7.04
N LYS A 39 7.41 -6.97 -6.07
CA LYS A 39 7.71 -8.37 -5.71
C LYS A 39 7.49 -9.31 -6.89
N LEU A 40 6.40 -9.11 -7.66
CA LEU A 40 6.11 -9.94 -8.83
C LEU A 40 7.17 -9.77 -9.92
N ALA A 41 7.56 -8.53 -10.23
CA ALA A 41 8.59 -8.25 -11.23
C ALA A 41 9.98 -8.77 -10.82
N MET A 42 10.27 -8.78 -9.52
CA MET A 42 11.54 -9.29 -8.99
C MET A 42 11.55 -10.81 -8.75
N LYS A 43 10.38 -11.46 -8.76
CA LYS A 43 10.24 -12.89 -8.44
C LYS A 43 11.11 -13.76 -9.36
N GLY A 44 11.80 -14.73 -8.76
CA GLY A 44 12.65 -15.69 -9.49
C GLY A 44 14.06 -15.18 -9.82
N ASN A 45 14.32 -13.89 -9.66
CA ASN A 45 15.65 -13.32 -9.88
C ASN A 45 16.49 -13.36 -8.60
N ARG A 46 17.78 -13.71 -8.75
CA ARG A 46 18.78 -13.62 -7.67
C ARG A 46 19.66 -12.41 -7.94
N PHE A 47 19.77 -11.53 -6.95
CA PHE A 47 20.62 -10.33 -7.04
C PHE A 47 21.82 -10.50 -6.12
N GLY A 48 23.03 -10.45 -6.67
CA GLY A 48 24.25 -10.70 -5.92
C GLY A 48 24.71 -9.54 -5.03
N THR A 49 24.13 -8.34 -5.19
CA THR A 49 24.51 -7.15 -4.42
C THR A 49 23.31 -6.23 -4.19
N ILE A 50 23.40 -5.40 -3.14
CA ILE A 50 22.40 -4.36 -2.84
C ILE A 50 22.28 -3.34 -3.98
N SER A 51 23.39 -2.98 -4.62
CA SER A 51 23.40 -2.04 -5.75
C SER A 51 22.56 -2.55 -6.93
N ILE A 52 22.66 -3.85 -7.23
CA ILE A 52 21.84 -4.48 -8.28
C ILE A 52 20.36 -4.47 -7.88
N ILE A 53 20.02 -4.73 -6.61
CA ILE A 53 18.64 -4.67 -6.12
C ILE A 53 18.09 -3.24 -6.30
N GLN A 54 18.81 -2.22 -5.84
CA GLN A 54 18.40 -0.83 -5.95
C GLN A 54 18.18 -0.39 -7.40
N LYS A 55 19.11 -0.75 -8.30
CA LYS A 55 19.02 -0.43 -9.74
C LYS A 55 17.77 -1.07 -10.36
N ASN A 56 17.53 -2.35 -10.11
CA ASN A 56 16.37 -3.06 -10.67
C ASN A 56 15.05 -2.54 -10.08
N SER A 57 14.96 -2.37 -8.76
CA SER A 57 13.77 -1.79 -8.11
C SER A 57 13.47 -0.40 -8.66
N THR A 58 14.49 0.44 -8.84
CA THR A 58 14.32 1.78 -9.42
C THR A 58 13.81 1.71 -10.86
N ALA A 59 14.34 0.80 -11.67
CA ALA A 59 13.88 0.61 -13.04
C ALA A 59 12.41 0.15 -13.11
N ILE A 60 12.03 -0.81 -12.25
CA ILE A 60 10.64 -1.30 -12.15
C ILE A 60 9.70 -0.17 -11.76
N LEU A 61 10.06 0.61 -10.72
CA LEU A 61 9.25 1.73 -10.25
C LEU A 61 9.09 2.83 -11.32
N LYS A 62 10.17 3.16 -12.04
CA LYS A 62 10.12 4.13 -13.15
C LYS A 62 9.31 3.65 -14.35
N ALA A 63 9.18 2.35 -14.53
CA ALA A 63 8.40 1.76 -15.60
C ALA A 63 6.89 1.73 -15.31
N ILE A 64 6.45 2.04 -14.08
CA ILE A 64 5.02 2.11 -13.74
C ILE A 64 4.39 3.31 -14.44
N PRO A 65 3.40 3.11 -15.33
CA PRO A 65 2.70 4.19 -15.99
C PRO A 65 1.97 5.12 -15.02
N ALA A 66 1.87 6.41 -15.35
CA ALA A 66 1.17 7.38 -14.51
C ALA A 66 -0.32 7.04 -14.30
N ASP A 67 -0.98 6.44 -15.29
CA ASP A 67 -2.38 6.01 -15.18
C ASP A 67 -2.58 4.87 -14.19
N GLU A 68 -1.57 4.02 -13.96
CA GLU A 68 -1.64 2.98 -12.94
C GLU A 68 -1.69 3.55 -11.53
N TYR A 69 -1.02 4.68 -11.28
CA TYR A 69 -1.15 5.40 -10.00
C TYR A 69 -2.56 5.96 -9.83
N LYS A 70 -3.15 6.53 -10.89
CA LYS A 70 -4.54 7.02 -10.85
C LYS A 70 -5.51 5.89 -10.47
N LYS A 71 -5.41 4.74 -11.16
CA LYS A 71 -6.21 3.55 -10.84
C LYS A 71 -5.99 3.06 -9.41
N CYS A 72 -4.77 3.15 -8.89
CA CYS A 72 -4.49 2.82 -7.50
C CYS A 72 -5.27 3.71 -6.52
N PHE A 73 -5.36 5.01 -6.78
CA PHE A 73 -6.13 5.92 -5.94
C PHE A 73 -7.64 5.71 -6.07
N GLU A 74 -8.15 5.36 -7.25
CA GLU A 74 -9.55 4.96 -7.42
C GLU A 74 -9.87 3.70 -6.58
N LYS A 75 -9.01 2.69 -6.62
CA LYS A 75 -9.12 1.48 -5.76
C LYS A 75 -8.95 1.77 -4.27
N PHE A 76 -8.11 2.74 -3.92
CA PHE A 76 -7.95 3.17 -2.54
C PHE A 76 -9.27 3.69 -1.97
N VAL A 77 -10.00 4.53 -2.71
CA VAL A 77 -11.33 5.01 -2.30
C VAL A 77 -12.33 3.85 -2.16
N GLU A 78 -12.34 2.92 -3.11
CA GLU A 78 -13.20 1.72 -3.03
C GLU A 78 -12.91 0.87 -1.79
N ARG A 79 -11.63 0.67 -1.46
CA ARG A 79 -11.20 -0.09 -0.28
C ARG A 79 -11.60 0.60 1.03
N PHE A 80 -11.57 1.93 1.08
CA PHE A 80 -12.11 2.67 2.22
C PHE A 80 -13.62 2.46 2.37
N GLN A 81 -14.37 2.44 1.26
CA GLN A 81 -15.80 2.14 1.33
C GLN A 81 -16.06 0.72 1.83
N ARG A 82 -15.30 -0.27 1.34
CA ARG A 82 -15.40 -1.66 1.83
C ARG A 82 -15.10 -1.77 3.32
N CYS A 83 -14.11 -1.05 3.83
CA CYS A 83 -13.83 -1.00 5.27
C CYS A 83 -15.04 -0.50 6.08
N ILE A 84 -15.75 0.51 5.57
CA ILE A 84 -16.98 1.03 6.20
C ILE A 84 -18.09 -0.02 6.14
N ASP A 85 -18.30 -0.63 4.97
CA ASP A 85 -19.33 -1.65 4.76
C ASP A 85 -19.08 -2.93 5.57
N SER A 86 -17.81 -3.23 5.86
CA SER A 86 -17.37 -4.33 6.73
C SER A 86 -17.30 -3.95 8.21
N GLU A 87 -17.77 -2.76 8.61
CA GLU A 87 -17.73 -2.27 10.00
C GLU A 87 -16.32 -2.30 10.63
N GLY A 88 -15.28 -2.17 9.81
CA GLY A 88 -13.88 -2.24 10.22
C GLY A 88 -13.23 -3.62 10.20
N ASP A 89 -13.94 -4.68 9.82
CA ASP A 89 -13.37 -6.00 9.59
C ASP A 89 -12.54 -6.06 8.30
N TYR A 90 -11.66 -7.06 8.21
CA TYR A 90 -10.88 -7.34 7.00
C TYR A 90 -11.78 -7.79 5.85
N PHE A 91 -11.43 -7.39 4.63
CA PHE A 91 -12.18 -7.68 3.40
C PHE A 91 -11.24 -8.15 2.27
N GLU A 92 -11.79 -8.87 1.30
CA GLU A 92 -11.10 -9.28 0.06
C GLU A 92 -11.17 -8.19 -1.03
#